data_AF-A0A845ZZW3-F1
#
_entry.id   AF-A0A845ZZW3-F1
#
_cell.length_a   1.000
_cell.length_b   1.000
_cell.length_c   1.000
_cell.angle_alpha   90.00
_cell.angle_beta   90.00
_cell.angle_gamma   90.00
#
_symmetry.space_group_name_H-M   'P 1'
#
loop_
_entity.id
_entity.type
_entity.pdbx_description
1 polymer ?
#
loop_
_entity_poly.entity_id
_entity_poly.type
_entity_poly.pdbx_seq_one_letter_code
_entity_poly.pdbx_strand_id
1 'polypeptide(L)'
;MNRILYYHQQSNFSRKIRILLAEKKLDCELKEVNLKNKPSEFIKISPIGKVPVFVEQDGTVIWDSTLIAEYLDETYPQPSFYPSNYQAKLECRKWEEIADYLGDNII
;
A
#
# COMPACT_ATOMS: atom_id res chain seq x y z
N MET A 1 18.66 -2.33 -2.42
CA MET A 1 17.83 -3.34 -3.13
C MET A 1 16.79 -2.61 -3.96
N ASN A 2 16.07 -3.27 -4.88
CA ASN A 2 14.93 -2.61 -5.56
C ASN A 2 13.73 -2.54 -4.61
N ARG A 3 12.83 -1.55 -4.80
CA ARG A 3 11.53 -1.54 -4.12
C ARG A 3 10.72 -2.73 -4.60
N ILE A 4 9.98 -3.37 -3.70
CA ILE A 4 9.09 -4.48 -4.04
C ILE A 4 7.70 -4.20 -3.47
N LEU A 5 6.67 -4.35 -4.29
CA LEU A 5 5.29 -4.39 -3.84
C LEU A 5 4.74 -5.81 -4.03
N TYR A 6 4.52 -6.50 -2.92
CA TYR A 6 3.75 -7.73 -2.89
C TYR A 6 2.26 -7.38 -2.98
N TYR A 7 1.59 -7.88 -4.01
CA TYR A 7 0.24 -7.45 -4.37
C TYR A 7 -0.62 -8.59 -4.90
N HIS A 8 -1.92 -8.35 -5.07
CA HIS A 8 -2.79 -9.23 -5.86
C HIS A 8 -3.62 -8.37 -6.82
N GLN A 9 -3.83 -8.83 -8.06
CA GLN A 9 -4.49 -8.01 -9.09
C GLN A 9 -5.89 -7.53 -8.70
N GLN A 10 -6.65 -8.36 -7.98
CA GLN A 10 -8.03 -8.06 -7.58
C GLN A 10 -8.14 -7.29 -6.25
N SER A 11 -7.01 -6.99 -5.59
CA SER A 11 -7.04 -6.28 -4.31
C SER A 11 -7.14 -4.77 -4.53
N ASN A 12 -8.23 -4.15 -4.05
CA ASN A 12 -8.41 -2.70 -4.09
C ASN A 12 -7.30 -1.97 -3.30
N PHE A 13 -6.92 -2.51 -2.14
CA PHE A 13 -5.81 -2.04 -1.33
C PHE A 13 -4.47 -2.09 -2.06
N SER A 14 -4.21 -3.16 -2.83
CA SER A 14 -3.04 -3.26 -3.68
C SER A 14 -3.06 -2.24 -4.82
N ARG A 15 -4.23 -2.05 -5.44
CA ARG A 15 -4.42 -1.09 -6.53
C ARG A 15 -4.16 0.34 -6.07
N LYS A 16 -4.64 0.72 -4.88
CA LYS A 16 -4.35 2.01 -4.22
C LYS A 16 -2.85 2.30 -4.23
N ILE A 17 -2.02 1.37 -3.73
CA ILE A 17 -0.57 1.57 -3.66
C ILE A 17 0.10 1.59 -5.03
N ARG A 18 -0.36 0.77 -5.97
CA ARG A 18 0.14 0.80 -7.36
C ARG A 18 -0.08 2.17 -8.01
N ILE A 19 -1.23 2.81 -7.77
CA ILE A 19 -1.51 4.17 -8.25
C ILE A 19 -0.55 5.16 -7.59
N LEU A 20 -0.40 5.11 -6.26
CA LEU A 20 0.49 6.03 -5.54
C LEU A 20 1.94 5.92 -6.02
N LEU A 21 2.46 4.71 -6.22
CA LEU A 21 3.81 4.50 -6.75
C LEU A 21 3.97 5.08 -8.17
N ALA A 22 2.96 4.90 -9.03
CA ALA A 22 2.97 5.40 -10.39
C ALA A 22 2.93 6.94 -10.44
N GLU A 23 2.05 7.57 -9.66
CA GLU A 23 1.94 9.04 -9.56
C GLU A 23 3.23 9.67 -9.02
N LYS A 24 3.91 9.01 -8.08
CA LYS A 24 5.23 9.43 -7.59
C LYS A 24 6.40 9.06 -8.51
N LYS A 25 6.15 8.32 -9.60
CA LYS A 25 7.17 7.83 -10.53
C LYS A 25 8.28 7.02 -9.83
N LEU A 26 7.89 6.21 -8.84
CA LEU A 26 8.81 5.34 -8.13
C LEU A 26 8.87 3.98 -8.81
N ASP A 27 10.05 3.63 -9.32
CA ASP A 27 10.29 2.28 -9.83
C ASP A 27 10.14 1.26 -8.70
N CYS A 28 9.27 0.27 -8.95
CA CYS A 28 8.92 -0.76 -7.99
C CYS A 28 8.66 -2.08 -8.71
N GLU A 29 9.32 -3.14 -8.25
CA GLU A 29 9.06 -4.50 -8.70
C GLU A 29 7.72 -4.98 -8.14
N LEU A 30 6.80 -5.40 -9.01
CA LEU A 30 5.51 -5.92 -8.61
C LEU A 30 5.57 -7.45 -8.48
N LYS A 31 5.39 -7.97 -7.27
CA LYS A 31 5.34 -9.42 -7.00
C LYS A 31 3.92 -9.86 -6.66
N GLU A 32 3.29 -10.58 -7.58
CA GLU A 32 1.95 -11.10 -7.34
C GLU A 32 1.97 -12.26 -6.33
N VAL A 33 1.07 -12.20 -5.35
CA VAL A 33 0.92 -13.20 -4.28
C VAL A 33 -0.37 -13.98 -4.51
N ASN A 34 -0.27 -15.30 -4.59
CA ASN A 34 -1.43 -16.17 -4.56
C ASN A 34 -2.07 -16.16 -3.16
N LEU A 35 -3.23 -15.53 -3.01
CA LEU A 35 -3.90 -15.38 -1.72
C LEU A 35 -4.54 -16.68 -1.21
N LYS A 36 -4.83 -17.65 -2.10
CA LYS A 36 -5.39 -18.97 -1.73
C LYS A 36 -4.31 -19.94 -1.24
N ASN A 37 -3.10 -19.82 -1.79
CA ASN A 37 -1.94 -20.62 -1.41
C ASN A 37 -0.74 -19.69 -1.22
N LYS A 38 -0.67 -19.07 -0.04
CA LYS A 38 0.33 -18.05 0.28
C LYS A 38 1.71 -18.69 0.39
N PRO A 39 2.71 -18.21 -0.37
CA PRO A 39 4.06 -18.76 -0.29
C PRO A 39 4.68 -18.55 1.09
N SER A 40 5.45 -19.52 1.57
CA SER A 40 6.07 -19.47 2.90
C SER A 40 7.00 -18.27 3.07
N GLU A 41 7.69 -17.87 2.00
CA GLU A 41 8.56 -16.71 1.94
C GLU A 41 7.80 -15.40 2.12
N PHE A 42 6.55 -15.31 1.65
CA PHE A 42 5.71 -14.14 1.84
C PHE A 42 5.27 -14.00 3.31
N ILE A 43 4.91 -15.11 3.95
CA ILE A 43 4.52 -15.13 5.37
C ILE A 43 5.69 -14.73 6.27
N LYS A 44 6.94 -15.04 5.88
CA LYS A 44 8.14 -14.57 6.59
C LYS A 44 8.35 -13.05 6.49
N ILE A 45 7.87 -12.42 5.41
CA ILE A 45 7.98 -10.97 5.20
C ILE A 45 6.86 -10.25 5.96
N SER A 46 5.62 -10.73 5.84
CA SER A 46 4.46 -10.19 6.56
C SER A 46 3.71 -11.32 7.26
N PRO A 47 3.85 -11.44 8.60
CA PRO A 47 3.12 -12.42 9.39
C PRO A 47 1.59 -12.28 9.29
N ILE A 48 1.11 -11.07 8.95
CA ILE A 48 -0.32 -10.79 8.70
C ILE A 48 -0.84 -11.57 7.49
N GLY A 49 0.03 -11.86 6.51
CA GLY A 49 -0.33 -12.64 5.33
C GLY A 49 -1.42 -11.99 4.48
N LYS A 50 -1.53 -10.66 4.51
CA LYS A 50 -2.41 -9.86 3.66
C LYS A 50 -1.57 -8.98 2.72
N VAL A 51 -2.12 -8.67 1.56
CA VAL A 51 -1.56 -7.69 0.61
C VAL A 51 -2.33 -6.36 0.73
N PRO A 52 -1.70 -5.21 0.44
CA PRO A 52 -0.32 -5.04 -0.02
C PRO A 52 0.74 -5.16 1.10
N VAL A 53 1.97 -5.51 0.69
CA VAL A 53 3.18 -5.35 1.50
C VAL A 53 4.24 -4.67 0.65
N PHE A 54 4.76 -3.55 1.14
CA PHE A 54 5.81 -2.78 0.48
C PHE A 54 7.15 -3.02 1.16
N VAL A 55 8.19 -3.24 0.36
CA VAL A 55 9.58 -3.35 0.81
C VAL A 55 10.38 -2.25 0.14
N GLU A 56 10.96 -1.36 0.94
CA GLU A 56 11.78 -0.25 0.47
C GLU A 56 13.21 -0.72 0.13
N GLN A 57 13.96 0.11 -0.59
CA GLN A 57 15.33 -0.18 -1.02
C GLN A 57 16.31 -0.49 0.13
N ASP A 58 16.05 0.07 1.31
CA ASP A 58 16.81 -0.13 2.55
C ASP A 58 16.40 -1.39 3.34
N GLY A 59 15.39 -2.11 2.86
CA GLY A 59 14.86 -3.32 3.49
C GLY A 59 13.73 -3.08 4.48
N THR A 60 13.27 -1.84 4.67
CA THR A 60 12.09 -1.54 5.50
C THR A 60 10.86 -2.23 4.92
N VAL A 61 10.15 -3.00 5.75
CA VAL A 61 8.93 -3.71 5.38
C VAL A 61 7.73 -3.03 6.00
N ILE A 62 6.73 -2.72 5.17
CA ILE A 62 5.51 -2.02 5.58
C ILE A 62 4.32 -2.81 5.05
N TRP A 63 3.45 -3.25 5.97
CA TRP A 63 2.14 -3.83 5.65
C TRP A 63 1.05 -2.81 5.98
N ASP A 64 -0.16 -3.08 5.48
CA ASP A 64 -1.32 -2.18 5.51
C ASP A 64 -1.25 -1.06 4.45
N SER A 65 -2.30 -0.95 3.61
CA SER A 65 -2.28 0.00 2.50
C SER A 65 -2.27 1.45 2.95
N THR A 66 -2.94 1.74 4.07
CA THR A 66 -3.10 3.08 4.59
C THR A 66 -1.79 3.55 5.22
N LEU A 67 -1.07 2.67 5.91
CA LEU A 67 0.27 2.95 6.43
C LEU A 67 1.31 3.10 5.29
N ILE A 68 1.24 2.27 4.25
CA ILE A 68 2.12 2.42 3.07
C ILE A 68 1.87 3.77 2.38
N ALA A 69 0.61 4.18 2.23
CA ALA A 69 0.26 5.45 1.62
C ALA A 69 0.81 6.65 2.40
N GLU A 70 0.67 6.64 3.74
CA GLU A 70 1.26 7.66 4.62
C GLU A 70 2.79 7.69 4.50
N TYR A 71 3.44 6.53 4.59
CA TYR A 71 4.89 6.42 4.45
C TYR A 71 5.40 7.02 3.12
N LEU A 72 4.73 6.66 2.02
CA LEU A 72 5.09 7.18 0.71
C LEU A 72 4.91 8.70 0.66
N ASP A 73 3.81 9.23 1.19
CA ASP A 73 3.55 10.67 1.17
C ASP A 73 4.51 11.48 2.02
N GLU A 74 4.95 10.95 3.16
CA GLU A 74 5.94 11.61 4.03
C GLU A 74 7.37 11.53 3.45
N THR A 75 7.75 10.38 2.90
CA THR A 75 9.11 10.14 2.40
C THR A 75 9.34 10.77 1.02
N TYR A 76 8.29 10.84 0.20
CA TYR A 76 8.33 11.35 -1.16
C TYR A 76 7.23 12.41 -1.35
N PRO A 77 7.41 13.62 -0.80
CA PRO A 77 6.32 14.59 -0.63
C PRO A 77 5.76 15.19 -1.92
N GLN A 78 6.28 14.84 -3.10
CA GLN A 78 5.86 15.39 -4.39
C GLN A 78 5.59 14.28 -5.43
N PRO A 79 4.39 14.24 -6.05
CA PRO A 79 3.21 15.02 -5.68
C PRO A 79 2.67 14.56 -4.31
N SER A 80 2.09 15.49 -3.55
CA SER A 80 1.46 15.17 -2.27
C SER A 80 0.07 14.56 -2.49
N PHE A 81 -0.23 13.48 -1.77
CA PHE A 81 -1.50 12.77 -1.83
C PHE A 81 -2.47 13.21 -0.75
N TYR A 82 -1.97 13.63 0.41
CA TYR A 82 -2.79 14.15 1.48
C TYR A 82 -2.73 15.68 1.54
N PRO A 83 -3.87 16.36 1.76
CA PRO A 83 -3.86 17.79 2.03
C PRO A 83 -2.93 18.15 3.21
N SER A 84 -2.24 19.29 3.13
CA SER A 84 -1.37 19.77 4.21
C SER A 84 -2.15 20.33 5.40
N ASN A 85 -3.33 20.90 5.16
CA ASN A 85 -4.23 21.35 6.22
C ASN A 85 -4.82 20.14 6.97
N TYR A 86 -4.70 20.13 8.30
CA TYR A 86 -5.16 19.01 9.13
C TYR A 86 -6.64 18.66 8.92
N GLN A 87 -7.54 19.64 8.85
CA GLN A 87 -8.97 19.38 8.67
C GLN A 87 -9.26 18.78 7.30
N ALA A 88 -8.63 19.29 6.25
CA ALA A 88 -8.75 18.71 4.92
C ALA A 88 -8.15 17.30 4.83
N LYS A 89 -7.02 17.06 5.51
CA LYS A 89 -6.42 15.72 5.63
C LYS A 89 -7.37 14.76 6.35
N LEU A 90 -7.96 15.18 7.46
CA LEU A 90 -8.92 14.37 8.21
C LEU A 90 -10.14 13.98 7.36
N GLU A 91 -10.72 14.91 6.62
CA GLU A 91 -11.84 14.59 5.72
C GLU A 91 -11.42 13.65 4.59
N CYS A 92 -10.22 13.82 4.01
CA CYS A 92 -9.66 12.86 3.05
C CYS A 92 -9.53 11.45 3.66
N ARG A 93 -9.01 11.34 4.89
CA ARG A 93 -8.85 10.08 5.61
C ARG A 93 -10.19 9.42 5.96
N LYS A 94 -11.23 10.18 6.25
CA LYS A 94 -12.59 9.63 6.45
C LYS A 94 -13.14 8.99 5.18
N TRP A 95 -12.91 9.59 4.02
CA TRP A 95 -13.30 8.99 2.73
C TRP A 95 -12.48 7.73 2.41
N GLU A 96 -11.18 7.75 2.70
CA GLU A 96 -10.31 6.59 2.59
C GLU A 96 -10.81 5.44 3.48
N GLU A 97 -11.11 5.71 4.75
CA GLU A 97 -11.66 4.72 5.69
C GLU A 97 -12.99 4.13 5.20
N ILE A 98 -13.90 4.95 4.67
CA ILE A 98 -15.16 4.45 4.10
C ILE A 98 -14.88 3.51 2.92
N ALA A 99 -13.96 3.89 2.02
CA ALA A 99 -13.60 3.07 0.87
C ALA A 99 -12.94 1.75 1.28
N ASP A 100 -12.06 1.79 2.28
CA ASP A 100 -11.37 0.63 2.82
C ASP A 100 -12.37 -0.30 3.53
N TYR A 101 -13.27 0.24 4.36
CA TYR A 101 -14.36 -0.50 4.99
C TYR A 101 -15.26 -1.19 3.96
N LEU A 102 -15.67 -0.48 2.89
CA LEU A 102 -16.45 -1.09 1.82
C LEU A 102 -15.64 -2.18 1.10
N GLY A 103 -14.36 -1.95 0.86
CA GLY A 103 -13.47 -2.93 0.22
C GLY A 103 -13.30 -4.22 1.01
N ASP A 104 -13.20 -4.12 2.35
CA ASP A 104 -13.12 -5.27 3.24
C ASP A 104 -14.41 -6.09 3.30
N ASN A 105 -15.57 -5.47 3.04
CA ASN A 105 -16.88 -6.12 3.13
C ASN A 105 -17.43 -6.58 1.76
N ILE A 106 -16.69 -6.41 0.66
CA ILE A 106 -17.14 -6.72 -0.71
C ILE A 106 -16.62 -8.08 -1.24
N ILE A 107 -15.83 -8.84 -0.47
CA ILE A 107 -15.35 -10.18 -0.86
C ILE A 107 -15.43 -11.16 0.31
#